data_AF-A0A0R3PQJ0-F1
#
_entry.id   AF-A0A0R3PQJ0-F1
#
_cell.length_a   1.000
_cell.length_b   1.000
_cell.length_c   1.000
_cell.angle_alpha   90.00
_cell.angle_beta   90.00
_cell.angle_gamma   90.00
#
_symmetry.space_group_name_H-M   'P 1'
#
loop_
_entity.id
_entity.type
_entity.pdbx_description
1 polymer ?
#
loop_
_entity_poly.entity_id
_entity_poly.type
_entity_poly.pdbx_seq_one_letter_code
_entity_poly.pdbx_strand_id
1 'polypeptide(L)'
;MTMCDDQDDYMSDSYLCMTQDVKPGITSNPSQRRLLKIESHRMQCKQNRKIPPKLHELGRLISSTVLWMSILLSNDAKILEKAVRDEGLNKPVPETSKGFALIAKMGYKPGMSLGKKRDGTTCSVYIYNRCTILLNERSGITEPIGLEVKACRSGLGHENEREKQAKLAIMQQMERMKRRAEHHVELIDDYRKRKRGLSNRKGLICDILTSRKICVELDLRFYYVNGKEAPEEERYDELSDETLRERLNEITFYLRTTYHYCIWCGCQFKDYDELIMDCPGGDREAHDSIDEG
;
A
#
# COMPACT_ATOMS: atom_id res chain seq x y z
N MET A 1 -0.03 81.27 20.57
CA MET A 1 -0.64 79.96 20.87
C MET A 1 -0.56 79.11 19.62
N THR A 2 0.59 78.47 19.41
CA THR A 2 0.75 77.38 18.44
C THR A 2 0.16 76.14 19.09
N MET A 3 -0.89 75.58 18.48
CA MET A 3 -1.40 74.27 18.86
C MET A 3 -0.26 73.29 18.61
N CYS A 4 0.29 72.76 19.70
CA CYS A 4 1.19 71.64 19.64
C CYS A 4 0.29 70.46 19.25
N ASP A 5 0.34 70.05 17.99
CA ASP A 5 -0.35 68.85 17.52
C ASP A 5 -0.12 67.74 18.54
N ASP A 6 -1.21 67.09 18.97
CA ASP A 6 -1.19 65.87 19.75
C ASP A 6 -0.43 64.79 18.96
N GLN A 7 0.90 64.83 19.03
CA GLN A 7 1.73 63.70 18.64
C GLN A 7 1.49 62.64 19.70
N ASP A 8 0.50 61.79 19.45
CA ASP A 8 0.27 60.56 20.19
C ASP A 8 1.64 59.92 20.46
N ASP A 9 2.03 59.85 21.74
CA ASP A 9 3.27 59.21 22.17
C ASP A 9 3.18 57.73 21.79
N TYR A 10 3.71 57.46 20.60
CA TYR A 10 3.50 56.24 19.83
C TYR A 10 4.26 55.04 20.42
N MET A 11 4.98 55.26 21.52
CA MET A 11 5.62 54.23 22.33
C MET A 11 5.16 54.23 23.79
N SER A 12 4.06 54.93 24.12
CA SER A 12 3.48 54.90 25.45
C SER A 12 3.03 53.50 25.85
N ASP A 13 3.22 53.17 27.13
CA ASP A 13 2.84 51.89 27.74
C ASP A 13 1.33 51.61 27.62
N SER A 14 0.53 52.68 27.52
CA SER A 14 -0.92 52.62 27.29
C SER A 14 -1.27 51.96 25.96
N TYR A 15 -0.49 52.20 24.89
CA TYR A 15 -0.74 51.59 23.58
C TYR A 15 -0.23 50.15 23.49
N LEU A 16 0.76 49.80 24.32
CA LEU A 16 1.34 48.46 24.41
C LEU A 16 0.43 47.47 25.18
N CYS A 17 -0.26 47.95 26.21
CA CYS A 17 -1.08 47.12 27.10
C CYS A 17 -2.42 46.66 26.49
N MET A 18 -2.92 47.34 25.45
CA MET A 18 -4.26 47.09 24.87
C MET A 18 -4.33 45.92 23.87
N THR A 19 -3.23 45.20 23.61
CA THR A 19 -3.21 44.14 22.57
C THR A 19 -2.57 42.83 23.03
N GLN A 20 -3.09 41.69 22.57
CA GLN A 20 -2.65 40.34 22.97
C GLN A 20 -1.44 39.84 22.15
N ASP A 21 -0.46 39.27 22.84
CA ASP A 21 0.81 38.80 22.28
C ASP A 21 0.62 37.42 21.60
N VAL A 22 0.56 37.37 20.27
CA VAL A 22 0.33 36.13 19.51
C VAL A 22 1.68 35.49 19.15
N LYS A 23 2.15 34.56 19.99
CA LYS A 23 3.38 33.76 19.74
C LYS A 23 3.02 32.38 19.17
N PRO A 24 3.04 32.19 17.84
CA PRO A 24 2.67 30.91 17.23
C PRO A 24 3.67 29.82 17.62
N GLY A 25 3.16 28.75 18.25
CA GLY A 25 3.92 27.52 18.54
C GLY A 25 4.93 27.60 19.69
N ILE A 26 4.97 28.67 20.49
CA ILE A 26 5.79 28.76 21.71
C ILE A 26 4.85 28.80 22.92
N THR A 27 4.76 27.68 23.65
CA THR A 27 3.87 27.56 24.81
C THR A 27 4.55 28.11 26.07
N SER A 28 4.23 29.36 26.41
CA SER A 28 4.70 30.00 27.64
C SER A 28 3.83 29.63 28.86
N ASN A 29 2.56 29.30 28.66
CA ASN A 29 1.58 29.04 29.73
C ASN A 29 1.25 27.53 29.90
N PRO A 30 1.26 26.98 31.14
CA PRO A 30 0.85 25.59 31.43
C PRO A 30 -0.52 25.18 30.90
N SER A 31 -1.51 26.08 30.89
CA SER A 31 -2.87 25.80 30.41
C SER A 31 -2.90 25.54 28.89
N GLN A 32 -2.08 26.27 28.13
CA GLN A 32 -1.98 26.12 26.68
C GLN A 32 -1.31 24.79 26.29
N ARG A 33 -0.30 24.34 27.06
CA ARG A 33 0.30 23.00 26.89
C ARG A 33 -0.71 21.89 27.11
N ARG A 34 -1.57 22.02 28.11
CA ARG A 34 -2.63 21.05 28.39
C ARG A 34 -3.61 20.96 27.21
N LEU A 35 -4.02 22.10 26.64
CA LEU A 35 -4.93 22.13 25.47
C LEU A 35 -4.32 21.45 24.24
N LEU A 36 -3.06 21.73 23.92
CA LEU A 36 -2.37 21.08 22.78
C LEU A 36 -2.25 19.56 22.96
N LYS A 37 -2.01 19.09 24.20
CA LYS A 37 -1.98 17.66 24.53
C LYS A 37 -3.35 16.98 24.42
N ILE A 38 -4.43 17.71 24.73
CA ILE A 38 -5.79 17.22 24.54
C ILE A 38 -6.12 17.13 23.04
N GLU A 39 -5.78 18.15 22.26
CA GLU A 39 -6.05 18.16 20.83
C GLU A 39 -5.22 17.12 20.08
N SER A 40 -3.96 16.89 20.46
CA SER A 40 -3.15 15.80 19.90
C SER A 40 -3.79 14.44 20.14
N HIS A 41 -4.27 14.18 21.36
CA HIS A 41 -4.99 12.95 21.70
C HIS A 41 -6.31 12.82 20.93
N ARG A 42 -7.03 13.93 20.72
CA ARG A 42 -8.27 13.95 19.93
C ARG A 42 -8.02 13.59 18.47
N MET A 43 -6.95 14.11 17.87
CA MET A 43 -6.55 13.81 16.49
C MET A 43 -6.14 12.35 16.34
N GLN A 44 -5.42 11.79 17.32
CA GLN A 44 -5.08 10.36 17.37
C GLN A 44 -6.32 9.46 17.40
N CYS A 45 -7.31 9.79 18.24
CA CYS A 45 -8.58 9.05 18.26
C CYS A 45 -9.34 9.13 16.92
N LYS A 46 -9.34 10.28 16.24
CA LYS A 46 -9.96 10.44 14.91
C LYS A 46 -9.25 9.58 13.85
N GLN A 47 -7.92 9.52 13.90
CA GLN A 47 -7.12 8.69 12.98
C GLN A 47 -7.44 7.20 13.19
N ASN A 48 -7.49 6.74 14.44
CA ASN A 48 -7.79 5.35 14.78
C ASN A 48 -9.22 4.93 14.38
N ARG A 49 -10.18 5.85 14.42
CA ARG A 49 -11.56 5.59 13.96
C ARG A 49 -11.70 5.41 12.45
N LYS A 50 -10.74 5.90 11.64
CA LYS A 50 -10.74 5.71 10.18
C LYS A 50 -10.21 4.33 9.76
N ILE A 51 -9.67 3.55 10.69
CA ILE A 51 -9.16 2.20 10.42
C ILE A 51 -10.36 1.24 10.44
N PRO A 52 -10.63 0.50 9.34
CA PRO A 52 -11.77 -0.41 9.27
C PRO A 52 -11.63 -1.57 10.28
N PRO A 53 -12.72 -2.00 10.93
CA PRO A 53 -12.67 -3.01 12.01
C PRO A 53 -12.09 -4.36 11.57
N LYS A 54 -12.19 -4.71 10.29
CA LYS A 54 -11.60 -5.94 9.72
C LYS A 54 -10.06 -5.98 9.79
N LEU A 55 -9.38 -4.83 9.89
CA LEU A 55 -7.92 -4.79 10.13
C LEU A 55 -7.55 -4.99 11.61
N HIS A 56 -8.48 -4.76 12.53
CA HIS A 56 -8.24 -4.88 13.97
C HIS A 56 -8.16 -6.35 14.41
N GLU A 57 -8.90 -7.26 13.75
CA GLU A 57 -8.81 -8.72 13.98
C GLU A 57 -7.50 -9.33 13.45
N LEU A 58 -7.00 -8.85 12.30
CA LEU A 58 -5.67 -9.23 11.78
C LEU A 58 -4.53 -8.61 12.62
N GLY A 59 -4.79 -7.52 13.34
CA GLY A 59 -3.85 -6.84 14.23
C GLY A 59 -3.43 -7.64 15.47
N ARG A 60 -4.12 -8.75 15.80
CA ARG A 60 -3.68 -9.67 16.87
C ARG A 60 -2.47 -10.53 16.47
N LEU A 61 -2.29 -10.76 15.17
CA LEU A 61 -1.17 -11.53 14.59
C LEU A 61 -0.01 -10.66 14.14
N ILE A 62 -0.22 -9.35 13.96
CA ILE A 62 0.83 -8.38 13.65
C ILE A 62 1.32 -7.75 14.96
N SER A 63 1.79 -8.63 15.86
CA SER A 63 2.38 -8.23 17.13
C SER A 63 3.72 -7.51 16.91
N SER A 64 4.00 -6.53 17.77
CA SER A 64 5.20 -5.72 17.85
C SER A 64 5.33 -4.61 16.80
N THR A 65 5.33 -4.87 15.49
CA THR A 65 5.86 -3.90 14.51
C THR A 65 5.00 -2.66 14.27
N VAL A 66 3.68 -2.79 14.10
CA VAL A 66 2.78 -1.64 13.85
C VAL A 66 2.51 -0.85 15.13
N LEU A 67 2.51 -1.55 16.28
CA LEU A 67 2.39 -0.93 17.60
C LEU A 67 3.66 -0.15 17.95
N TRP A 68 4.86 -0.70 17.68
CA TRP A 68 6.12 0.05 17.82
C TRP A 68 6.21 1.23 16.85
N MET A 69 5.71 1.08 15.62
CA MET A 69 5.66 2.19 14.66
C MET A 69 4.71 3.30 15.13
N SER A 70 3.58 2.96 15.78
CA SER A 70 2.68 3.93 16.41
C SER A 70 3.25 4.54 17.69
N ILE A 71 4.02 3.79 18.49
CA ILE A 71 4.69 4.29 19.71
C ILE A 71 5.91 5.15 19.36
N LEU A 72 6.62 4.90 18.26
CA LEU A 72 7.72 5.76 17.79
C LEU A 72 7.22 7.11 17.25
N LEU A 73 5.92 7.25 16.94
CA LEU A 73 5.26 8.53 16.69
C LEU A 73 4.93 9.33 17.97
N SER A 74 5.33 8.89 19.17
CA SER A 74 5.01 9.56 20.48
C SER A 74 5.53 10.99 20.67
N ASN A 75 6.05 11.67 19.64
CA ASN A 75 6.33 13.10 19.65
C ASN A 75 5.20 13.92 18.97
N ASP A 76 3.97 13.42 18.93
CA ASP A 76 2.79 14.09 18.35
C ASP A 76 2.61 15.54 18.83
N ALA A 77 2.89 15.83 20.10
CA ALA A 77 2.80 17.20 20.63
C ALA A 77 3.84 18.14 20.01
N LYS A 78 5.09 17.69 19.85
CA LYS A 78 6.16 18.48 19.22
C LYS A 78 5.93 18.63 17.71
N ILE A 79 5.37 17.62 17.06
CA ILE A 79 4.98 17.66 15.65
C ILE A 79 3.85 18.66 15.45
N LEU A 80 2.84 18.65 16.33
CA LEU A 80 1.73 19.60 16.29
C LEU A 80 2.19 21.03 16.58
N GLU A 81 3.03 21.24 17.60
CA GLU A 81 3.65 22.54 17.89
C GLU A 81 4.47 23.05 16.70
N LYS A 82 5.24 22.17 16.05
CA LYS A 82 5.98 22.48 14.83
C LYS A 82 5.03 22.87 13.69
N ALA A 83 3.97 22.10 13.46
CA ALA A 83 2.98 22.38 12.42
C ALA A 83 2.26 23.71 12.65
N VAL A 84 1.83 24.01 13.89
CA VAL A 84 1.19 25.30 14.24
C VAL A 84 2.17 26.46 14.11
N ARG A 85 3.46 26.26 14.47
CA ARG A 85 4.50 27.26 14.27
C ARG A 85 4.74 27.52 12.78
N ASP A 86 4.88 26.47 11.98
CA ASP A 86 5.13 26.58 10.54
C ASP A 86 3.91 27.19 9.82
N GLU A 87 2.68 26.82 10.20
CA GLU A 87 1.45 27.45 9.72
C GLU A 87 1.36 28.93 10.11
N GLY A 88 1.76 29.28 11.34
CA GLY A 88 1.80 30.66 11.80
C GLY A 88 2.89 31.50 11.11
N LEU A 89 4.04 30.90 10.82
CA LEU A 89 5.14 31.55 10.08
C LEU A 89 4.83 31.73 8.59
N ASN A 90 4.04 30.83 8.00
CA ASN A 90 3.62 30.92 6.60
C ASN A 90 2.50 31.95 6.37
N LYS A 91 1.79 32.39 7.41
CA LYS A 91 0.76 33.43 7.31
C LYS A 91 1.41 34.81 7.36
N PRO A 92 1.07 35.74 6.44
CA PRO A 92 1.57 37.10 6.51
C PRO A 92 1.12 37.75 7.82
N VAL A 93 1.96 38.64 8.36
CA VAL A 93 1.63 39.37 9.59
C VAL A 93 0.34 40.18 9.36
N PRO A 94 -0.69 40.02 10.19
CA PRO A 94 -1.94 40.76 10.00
C PRO A 94 -1.74 42.26 10.23
N GLU A 95 -2.54 43.09 9.57
CA GLU A 95 -2.47 44.55 9.71
C GLU A 95 -2.73 45.04 11.14
N THR A 96 -3.39 44.20 11.94
CA THR A 96 -3.67 44.40 13.37
C THR A 96 -2.44 44.25 14.26
N SER A 97 -1.32 43.73 13.73
CA SER A 97 -0.08 43.57 14.49
C SER A 97 0.60 44.92 14.70
N LYS A 98 1.03 45.20 15.94
CA LYS A 98 1.76 46.44 16.29
C LYS A 98 2.93 46.70 15.34
N GLY A 99 3.69 45.65 15.03
CA GLY A 99 4.86 45.74 14.15
C GLY A 99 4.50 46.17 12.73
N PHE A 100 3.37 45.69 12.20
CA PHE A 100 2.91 46.08 10.87
C PHE A 100 2.43 47.53 10.84
N ALA A 101 1.63 47.96 11.83
CA ALA A 101 1.17 49.34 11.94
C ALA A 101 2.33 50.35 12.09
N LEU A 102 3.37 49.99 12.85
CA LEU A 102 4.63 50.74 12.96
C LEU A 102 5.29 50.93 11.59
N ILE A 103 5.52 49.83 10.88
CA ILE A 103 6.24 49.84 9.61
C ILE A 103 5.41 50.51 8.51
N ALA A 104 4.09 50.32 8.49
CA ALA A 104 3.18 50.97 7.55
C ALA A 104 3.16 52.50 7.70
N LYS A 105 3.13 53.03 8.94
CA LYS A 105 3.24 54.48 9.19
C LYS A 105 4.58 55.07 8.72
N MET A 106 5.63 54.25 8.63
CA MET A 106 6.94 54.64 8.09
C MET A 106 7.02 54.56 6.55
N GLY A 107 5.90 54.29 5.87
CA GLY A 107 5.80 54.30 4.40
C GLY A 107 5.97 52.93 3.73
N TYR A 108 5.97 51.84 4.50
CA TYR A 108 5.98 50.49 3.94
C TYR A 108 4.59 50.10 3.40
N LYS A 109 4.56 49.47 2.22
CA LYS A 109 3.39 48.79 1.68
C LYS A 109 3.71 47.30 1.48
N PRO A 110 2.75 46.38 1.70
CA PRO A 110 2.96 44.96 1.45
C PRO A 110 3.57 44.70 0.07
N GLY A 111 4.66 43.93 0.02
CA GLY A 111 5.40 43.63 -1.21
C GLY A 111 6.52 44.62 -1.56
N MET A 112 6.74 45.68 -0.77
CA MET A 112 7.90 46.57 -0.93
C MET A 112 9.13 46.02 -0.20
N SER A 113 10.31 46.12 -0.81
CA SER A 113 11.57 45.90 -0.11
C SER A 113 11.98 47.14 0.67
N LEU A 114 12.56 46.93 1.85
CA LEU A 114 13.07 48.02 2.69
C LEU A 114 14.43 48.51 2.17
N GLY A 115 14.70 49.80 2.33
CA GLY A 115 15.94 50.46 1.93
C GLY A 115 15.82 51.29 0.65
N LYS A 116 16.81 52.16 0.41
CA LYS A 116 16.83 53.06 -0.74
C LYS A 116 16.99 52.23 -2.04
N LYS A 117 16.03 52.33 -2.95
CA LYS A 117 16.17 51.82 -4.32
C LYS A 117 17.34 52.56 -4.98
N ARG A 118 18.34 51.83 -5.45
CA ARG A 118 19.45 52.41 -6.22
C ARG A 118 18.99 52.50 -7.66
N ASP A 119 18.32 53.59 -8.00
CA ASP A 119 18.02 53.90 -9.40
C ASP A 119 19.37 54.15 -10.10
N GLY A 120 19.90 53.14 -10.79
CA GLY A 120 21.04 53.27 -11.69
C GLY A 120 22.45 53.09 -11.12
N THR A 121 22.67 52.47 -9.95
CA THR A 121 24.05 52.14 -9.50
C THR A 121 24.37 50.66 -9.74
N THR A 122 25.06 50.37 -10.83
CA THR A 122 25.88 49.16 -10.99
C THR A 122 26.73 49.00 -9.74
N CYS A 123 26.45 47.97 -8.94
CA CYS A 123 27.29 47.64 -7.81
C CYS A 123 28.57 47.01 -8.36
N SER A 124 29.63 47.80 -8.56
CA SER A 124 30.97 47.26 -8.76
C SER A 124 31.43 46.62 -7.45
N VAL A 125 31.30 45.30 -7.36
CA VAL A 125 32.05 44.54 -6.36
C VAL A 125 33.43 44.33 -6.95
N TYR A 126 34.44 45.00 -6.42
CA TYR A 126 35.83 44.74 -6.77
C TYR A 126 36.29 43.49 -6.03
N ILE A 127 36.37 42.37 -6.73
CA ILE A 127 37.15 41.21 -6.29
C ILE A 127 38.35 41.12 -7.23
N TYR A 128 39.56 41.22 -6.67
CA TYR A 128 40.84 41.16 -7.40
C TYR A 128 40.90 42.04 -8.66
N ASN A 129 40.61 43.34 -8.54
CA ASN A 129 40.73 44.33 -9.64
C ASN A 129 39.95 44.01 -10.94
N ARG A 130 38.95 43.12 -10.90
CA ARG A 130 38.10 42.83 -12.06
C ARG A 130 36.65 43.23 -11.78
N CYS A 131 36.19 44.28 -12.45
CA CYS A 131 34.80 44.71 -12.37
C CYS A 131 33.92 43.69 -13.08
N THR A 132 33.16 42.89 -12.32
CA THR A 132 32.12 42.01 -12.88
C THR A 132 30.78 42.69 -12.65
N ILE A 133 30.19 43.21 -13.72
CA ILE A 133 28.85 43.81 -13.70
C ILE A 133 27.85 42.66 -13.55
N LEU A 134 27.35 42.42 -12.33
CA LEU A 134 26.14 41.62 -12.15
C LEU A 134 24.94 42.55 -12.38
N LEU A 135 24.41 42.53 -13.60
CA LEU A 135 23.12 43.12 -13.97
C LEU A 135 22.00 42.35 -13.27
N ASN A 136 21.78 42.62 -11.99
CA ASN A 136 20.52 42.35 -11.34
C ASN A 136 20.11 43.64 -10.66
N GLU A 137 18.92 44.15 -10.98
CA GLU A 137 18.23 45.16 -10.18
C GLU A 137 18.18 44.63 -8.75
N ARG A 138 19.07 45.09 -7.87
CA ARG A 138 19.11 44.65 -6.48
C ARG A 138 17.97 45.33 -5.72
N SER A 139 16.72 44.89 -5.97
CA SER A 139 15.64 45.09 -5.02
C SER A 139 16.01 44.34 -3.73
N GLY A 140 15.80 44.97 -2.56
CA GLY A 140 16.07 44.31 -1.29
C GLY A 140 15.27 43.01 -1.13
N ILE A 141 15.70 42.12 -0.24
CA ILE A 141 14.96 40.89 0.06
C ILE A 141 13.54 41.24 0.52
N THR A 142 12.55 40.62 -0.10
CA THR A 142 11.12 40.77 0.26
C THR A 142 10.68 39.72 1.27
N GLU A 143 11.42 38.60 1.35
CA GLU A 143 11.13 37.47 2.22
C GLU A 143 12.27 37.21 3.21
N PRO A 144 11.96 36.79 4.45
CA PRO A 144 12.97 36.39 5.43
C PRO A 144 13.85 35.24 4.94
N ILE A 145 15.13 35.26 5.29
CA ILE A 145 16.06 34.17 4.98
C ILE A 145 15.69 32.95 5.81
N GLY A 146 15.47 31.80 5.15
CA GLY A 146 15.25 30.53 5.83
C GLY A 146 16.47 30.11 6.64
N LEU A 147 16.28 29.85 7.93
CA LEU A 147 17.33 29.34 8.82
C LEU A 147 17.17 27.83 9.00
N GLU A 148 18.18 27.06 8.60
CA GLU A 148 18.27 25.63 8.90
C GLU A 148 18.89 25.42 10.28
N VAL A 149 18.04 25.26 11.30
CA VAL A 149 18.51 24.97 12.66
C VAL A 149 18.87 23.49 12.75
N LYS A 150 20.17 23.21 12.90
CA LYS A 150 20.66 21.85 13.17
C LYS A 150 20.22 21.39 14.55
N ALA A 151 19.36 20.37 14.59
CA ALA A 151 18.88 19.78 15.84
C ALA A 151 19.93 18.91 16.54
N CYS A 152 20.96 18.45 15.81
CA CYS A 152 21.96 17.50 16.29
C CYS A 152 23.33 18.15 16.48
N ARG A 153 24.08 17.71 17.50
CA ARG A 153 25.50 18.07 17.72
C ARG A 153 26.47 17.30 16.81
N SER A 154 25.98 16.62 15.79
CA SER A 154 26.83 15.91 14.83
C SER A 154 27.56 16.88 13.91
N GLY A 155 28.75 16.49 13.45
CA GLY A 155 29.52 17.29 12.49
C GLY A 155 28.73 17.61 11.22
N LEU A 156 29.01 18.78 10.63
CA LEU A 156 28.48 19.17 9.32
C LEU A 156 28.84 18.10 8.27
N GLY A 157 27.86 17.59 7.53
CA GLY A 157 28.06 16.62 6.44
C GLY A 157 27.79 15.15 6.79
N HIS A 158 27.69 14.77 8.07
CA HIS A 158 27.44 13.37 8.46
C HIS A 158 25.99 12.90 8.33
N GLU A 159 25.04 13.83 8.30
CA GLU A 159 23.60 13.51 8.25
C GLU A 159 23.22 12.83 6.93
N ASN A 160 23.71 13.34 5.80
CA ASN A 160 23.49 12.74 4.48
C ASN A 160 24.08 11.33 4.37
N GLU A 161 25.25 11.09 4.95
CA GLU A 161 25.89 9.76 4.92
C GLU A 161 25.15 8.75 5.80
N ARG A 162 24.74 9.15 7.00
CA ARG A 162 23.92 8.31 7.88
C ARG A 162 22.55 8.01 7.27
N GLU A 163 21.93 8.98 6.61
CA GLU A 163 20.64 8.79 5.94
C GLU A 163 20.78 7.80 4.77
N LYS A 164 21.83 7.90 3.97
CA LYS A 164 22.13 6.92 2.92
C LYS A 164 22.33 5.53 3.50
N GLN A 165 23.13 5.41 4.56
CA GLN A 165 23.36 4.13 5.25
C GLN A 165 22.06 3.54 5.83
N ALA A 166 21.21 4.37 6.43
CA ALA A 166 19.91 3.95 6.95
C ALA A 166 18.98 3.47 5.82
N LYS A 167 18.91 4.19 4.70
CA LYS A 167 18.14 3.77 3.51
C LYS A 167 18.62 2.44 2.95
N LEU A 168 19.94 2.25 2.86
CA LEU A 168 20.53 0.98 2.42
C LEU A 168 20.20 -0.18 3.37
N ALA A 169 20.27 0.04 4.68
CA ALA A 169 19.92 -0.97 5.68
C ALA A 169 18.44 -1.37 5.59
N ILE A 170 17.53 -0.39 5.41
CA ILE A 170 16.09 -0.65 5.22
C ILE A 170 15.86 -1.44 3.93
N MET A 171 16.50 -1.05 2.83
CA MET A 171 16.38 -1.74 1.54
C MET A 171 16.84 -3.19 1.63
N GLN A 172 17.99 -3.45 2.26
CA GLN A 172 18.47 -4.82 2.47
C GLN A 172 17.51 -5.66 3.33
N GLN A 173 16.91 -5.05 4.34
CA GLN A 173 15.95 -5.72 5.19
C GLN A 173 14.65 -6.05 4.46
N MET A 174 14.16 -5.13 3.62
CA MET A 174 12.99 -5.37 2.77
C MET A 174 13.25 -6.51 1.77
N GLU A 175 14.43 -6.57 1.16
CA GLU A 175 14.79 -7.63 0.23
C GLU A 175 14.83 -9.02 0.89
N ARG A 176 15.28 -9.09 2.15
CA ARG A 176 15.23 -10.34 2.95
C ARG A 176 13.80 -10.76 3.25
N MET A 177 12.91 -9.81 3.57
CA MET A 177 11.51 -10.09 3.82
C MET A 177 10.79 -10.55 2.55
N LYS A 178 11.09 -9.93 1.41
CA LYS A 178 10.57 -10.30 0.10
C LYS A 178 10.91 -11.75 -0.25
N ARG A 179 12.18 -12.15 -0.13
CA ARG A 179 12.62 -13.54 -0.38
C ARG A 179 11.91 -14.57 0.51
N ARG A 180 11.67 -14.23 1.78
CA ARG A 180 10.90 -15.12 2.68
C ARG A 180 9.43 -15.25 2.24
N ALA A 181 8.82 -14.16 1.78
CA ALA A 181 7.46 -14.18 1.27
C ALA A 181 7.35 -14.99 -0.02
N GLU A 182 8.29 -14.83 -0.95
CA GLU A 182 8.36 -15.60 -2.21
C GLU A 182 8.45 -17.10 -1.93
N HIS A 183 9.36 -17.51 -1.03
CA HIS A 183 9.48 -18.91 -0.62
C HIS A 183 8.18 -19.46 0.01
N HIS A 184 7.45 -18.64 0.76
CA HIS A 184 6.16 -19.06 1.32
C HIS A 184 5.09 -19.25 0.24
N VAL A 185 5.08 -18.43 -0.81
CA VAL A 185 4.16 -18.58 -1.95
C VAL A 185 4.46 -19.87 -2.71
N GLU A 186 5.74 -20.14 -2.98
CA GLU A 186 6.18 -21.36 -3.67
C GLU A 186 5.74 -22.63 -2.93
N LEU A 187 5.91 -22.67 -1.60
CA LEU A 187 5.44 -23.77 -0.76
C LEU A 187 3.92 -23.99 -0.83
N ILE A 188 3.12 -22.91 -0.90
CA ILE A 188 1.66 -23.00 -1.03
C ILE A 188 1.28 -23.63 -2.37
N ASP A 189 1.92 -23.19 -3.46
CA ASP A 189 1.62 -23.70 -4.80
C ASP A 189 2.01 -25.18 -4.94
N ASP A 190 3.13 -25.60 -4.36
CA ASP A 190 3.54 -27.01 -4.33
C ASP A 190 2.58 -27.89 -3.52
N TYR A 191 2.03 -27.39 -2.41
CA TYR A 191 0.99 -28.09 -1.67
C TYR A 191 -0.30 -28.24 -2.51
N ARG A 192 -0.73 -27.17 -3.19
CA ARG A 192 -1.91 -27.18 -4.05
C ARG A 192 -1.75 -28.16 -5.21
N LYS A 193 -0.60 -28.17 -5.89
CA LYS A 193 -0.30 -29.12 -6.98
C LYS A 193 -0.41 -30.57 -6.52
N ARG A 194 0.22 -30.93 -5.39
CA ARG A 194 0.14 -32.29 -4.82
C ARG A 194 -1.29 -32.70 -4.46
N LYS A 195 -2.08 -31.78 -3.89
CA LYS A 195 -3.48 -32.05 -3.56
C LYS A 195 -4.35 -32.24 -4.80
N ARG A 196 -4.16 -31.46 -5.86
CA ARG A 196 -4.84 -31.67 -7.15
C ARG A 196 -4.46 -33.01 -7.77
N GLY A 197 -3.18 -33.36 -7.81
CA GLY A 197 -2.72 -34.65 -8.36
C GLY A 197 -3.35 -35.86 -7.65
N LEU A 198 -3.41 -35.84 -6.32
CA LEU A 198 -4.10 -36.89 -5.55
C LEU A 198 -5.60 -36.97 -5.86
N SER A 199 -6.26 -35.82 -6.06
CA SER A 199 -7.69 -35.78 -6.41
C SER A 199 -7.94 -36.31 -7.82
N ASN A 200 -7.11 -35.91 -8.78
CA ASN A 200 -7.21 -36.37 -10.17
C ASN A 200 -6.98 -37.88 -10.27
N ARG A 201 -5.98 -38.42 -9.57
CA ARG A 201 -5.73 -39.88 -9.53
C ARG A 201 -6.92 -40.64 -8.95
N LYS A 202 -7.51 -40.13 -7.86
CA LYS A 202 -8.74 -40.71 -7.29
C LYS A 202 -9.92 -40.64 -8.26
N GLY A 203 -10.05 -39.54 -9.00
CA GLY A 203 -11.06 -39.38 -10.05
C GLY A 203 -10.91 -40.44 -11.13
N LEU A 204 -9.71 -40.61 -11.68
CA LEU A 204 -9.41 -41.64 -12.69
C LEU A 204 -9.75 -43.05 -12.21
N ILE A 205 -9.35 -43.41 -10.99
CA ILE A 205 -9.66 -44.73 -10.42
C ILE A 205 -11.17 -44.93 -10.28
N CYS A 206 -11.89 -43.91 -9.79
CA CYS A 206 -13.35 -43.99 -9.68
C CYS A 206 -14.01 -44.14 -11.05
N ASP A 207 -13.53 -43.40 -12.05
CA ASP A 207 -14.06 -43.45 -13.41
C ASP A 207 -13.83 -44.84 -14.04
N ILE A 208 -12.64 -45.43 -13.85
CA ILE A 208 -12.34 -46.81 -14.31
C ILE A 208 -13.27 -47.83 -13.65
N LEU A 209 -13.40 -47.79 -12.33
CA LEU A 209 -14.24 -48.75 -11.59
C LEU A 209 -15.71 -48.62 -12.01
N THR A 210 -16.19 -47.39 -12.19
CA THR A 210 -17.55 -47.11 -12.64
C THR A 210 -17.74 -47.59 -14.08
N SER A 211 -16.78 -47.34 -14.98
CA SER A 211 -16.82 -47.78 -16.38
C SER A 211 -16.87 -49.30 -16.47
N ARG A 212 -15.99 -50.00 -15.75
CA ARG A 212 -15.94 -51.47 -15.72
C ARG A 212 -17.25 -52.05 -15.20
N LYS A 213 -17.82 -51.45 -14.14
CA LYS A 213 -19.12 -51.88 -13.61
C LYS A 213 -20.23 -51.73 -14.65
N ILE A 214 -20.28 -50.58 -15.34
CA ILE A 214 -21.26 -50.35 -16.41
C ILE A 214 -21.04 -51.32 -17.57
N CYS A 215 -19.80 -51.60 -17.98
CA CYS A 215 -19.51 -52.63 -18.98
C CYS A 215 -20.10 -53.97 -18.54
N VAL A 216 -19.84 -54.41 -17.31
CA VAL A 216 -20.43 -55.65 -16.79
C VAL A 216 -21.96 -55.61 -16.80
N GLU A 217 -22.59 -54.50 -16.41
CA GLU A 217 -24.05 -54.36 -16.42
C GLU A 217 -24.65 -54.37 -17.84
N LEU A 218 -24.02 -53.70 -18.80
CA LEU A 218 -24.44 -53.68 -20.22
C LEU A 218 -24.12 -55.00 -20.93
N ASP A 219 -22.99 -55.62 -20.61
CA ASP A 219 -22.52 -56.91 -21.13
C ASP A 219 -23.23 -58.11 -20.50
N LEU A 220 -24.02 -57.92 -19.44
CA LEU A 220 -24.87 -58.96 -18.82
C LEU A 220 -26.09 -59.34 -19.68
N ARG A 221 -25.83 -59.50 -20.97
CA ARG A 221 -26.29 -60.62 -21.78
C ARG A 221 -25.31 -61.81 -21.82
N PHE A 222 -24.43 -61.99 -20.82
CA PHE A 222 -23.75 -63.27 -20.62
C PHE A 222 -23.63 -63.73 -19.16
N TYR A 223 -24.23 -64.89 -18.90
CA TYR A 223 -23.93 -65.83 -17.82
C TYR A 223 -22.61 -66.57 -18.13
N TYR A 224 -21.78 -66.87 -17.13
CA TYR A 224 -20.88 -68.02 -17.23
C TYR A 224 -21.73 -69.29 -17.08
N VAL A 225 -22.01 -70.00 -18.18
CA VAL A 225 -22.61 -71.35 -18.12
C VAL A 225 -21.52 -72.44 -18.05
N ASN A 226 -20.23 -72.07 -18.20
CA ASN A 226 -19.18 -73.02 -18.57
C ASN A 226 -18.15 -73.30 -17.44
N GLY A 227 -18.34 -72.75 -16.23
CA GLY A 227 -17.48 -73.03 -15.08
C GLY A 227 -16.01 -72.61 -15.21
N LYS A 228 -15.68 -71.58 -15.99
CA LYS A 228 -14.32 -71.01 -16.05
C LYS A 228 -14.19 -69.76 -15.17
N GLU A 229 -13.03 -69.62 -14.54
CA GLU A 229 -12.70 -68.51 -13.63
C GLU A 229 -12.69 -67.16 -14.34
N ALA A 230 -13.25 -66.17 -13.64
CA ALA A 230 -13.17 -64.75 -14.01
C ALA A 230 -11.71 -64.28 -13.95
N PRO A 231 -11.27 -63.39 -14.86
CA PRO A 231 -9.91 -62.85 -14.84
C PRO A 231 -9.58 -62.22 -13.48
N GLU A 232 -8.38 -62.49 -12.98
CA GLU A 232 -7.85 -61.91 -11.73
C GLU A 232 -7.98 -60.38 -11.78
N GLU A 233 -8.61 -59.78 -10.77
CA GLU A 233 -8.79 -58.33 -10.68
C GLU A 233 -7.43 -57.64 -10.58
N GLU A 234 -6.96 -57.07 -11.70
CA GLU A 234 -5.74 -56.26 -11.72
C GLU A 234 -5.82 -55.15 -10.66
N ARG A 235 -4.78 -55.04 -9.84
CA ARG A 235 -4.71 -54.07 -8.76
C ARG A 235 -4.38 -52.68 -9.30
N TYR A 236 -5.41 -51.95 -9.72
CA TYR A 236 -5.31 -50.62 -10.33
C TYR A 236 -4.51 -49.59 -9.53
N ASP A 237 -4.38 -49.75 -8.20
CA ASP A 237 -3.61 -48.86 -7.33
C ASP A 237 -2.10 -48.81 -7.61
N GLU A 238 -1.55 -49.83 -8.30
CA GLU A 238 -0.11 -49.98 -8.57
C GLU A 238 0.29 -49.56 -9.99
N LEU A 239 -0.68 -49.26 -10.87
CA LEU A 239 -0.40 -48.85 -12.23
C LEU A 239 0.00 -47.38 -12.33
N SER A 240 0.83 -47.07 -13.32
CA SER A 240 1.23 -45.69 -13.63
C SER A 240 0.03 -44.89 -14.16
N ASP A 241 0.04 -43.57 -13.93
CA ASP A 241 -1.04 -42.68 -14.40
C ASP A 241 -1.25 -42.77 -15.92
N GLU A 242 -0.19 -43.02 -16.68
CA GLU A 242 -0.28 -43.15 -18.14
C GLU A 242 -1.03 -44.43 -18.53
N THR A 243 -0.69 -45.55 -17.89
CA THR A 243 -1.36 -46.83 -18.15
C THR A 243 -2.83 -46.78 -17.71
N LEU A 244 -3.16 -46.06 -16.63
CA LEU A 244 -4.55 -45.86 -16.21
C LEU A 244 -5.36 -45.07 -17.25
N ARG A 245 -4.77 -44.05 -17.89
CA ARG A 245 -5.41 -43.31 -18.98
C ARG A 245 -5.62 -44.18 -20.21
N GLU A 246 -4.60 -44.93 -20.62
CA GLU A 246 -4.71 -45.86 -21.76
C GLU A 246 -5.85 -46.86 -21.54
N ARG A 247 -5.93 -47.48 -20.35
CA ARG A 247 -7.03 -48.39 -19.99
C ARG A 247 -8.40 -47.72 -19.99
N LEU A 248 -8.49 -46.49 -19.47
CA LEU A 248 -9.73 -45.73 -19.52
C LEU A 248 -10.16 -45.49 -20.97
N ASN A 249 -9.23 -45.11 -21.84
CA ASN A 249 -9.48 -44.87 -23.26
C ASN A 249 -9.93 -46.14 -24.00
N GLU A 250 -9.33 -47.29 -23.71
CA GLU A 250 -9.75 -48.58 -24.28
C GLU A 250 -11.21 -48.90 -23.91
N ILE A 251 -11.56 -48.74 -22.63
CA ILE A 251 -12.90 -49.04 -22.14
C ILE A 251 -13.93 -48.05 -22.68
N THR A 252 -13.61 -46.75 -22.68
CA THR A 252 -14.52 -45.72 -23.18
C THR A 252 -14.72 -45.84 -24.68
N PHE A 253 -13.67 -46.20 -25.44
CA PHE A 253 -13.78 -46.48 -26.86
C PHE A 253 -14.71 -47.67 -27.15
N TYR A 254 -14.59 -48.74 -26.37
CA TYR A 254 -15.48 -49.91 -26.50
C TYR A 254 -16.95 -49.55 -26.22
N LEU A 255 -17.21 -48.80 -25.14
CA LEU A 255 -18.57 -48.36 -24.77
C LEU A 255 -19.20 -47.46 -25.84
N ARG A 256 -18.41 -46.53 -26.41
CA ARG A 256 -18.90 -45.58 -27.43
C ARG A 256 -19.14 -46.23 -28.79
N THR A 257 -18.30 -47.21 -29.17
CA THR A 257 -18.40 -47.87 -30.49
C THR A 257 -19.41 -49.02 -30.50
N THR A 258 -19.48 -49.81 -29.42
CA THR A 258 -20.32 -51.01 -29.37
C THR A 258 -21.72 -50.72 -28.86
N TYR A 259 -21.84 -49.87 -27.84
CA TYR A 259 -23.10 -49.63 -27.15
C TYR A 259 -23.64 -48.22 -27.32
N HIS A 260 -22.92 -47.37 -28.06
CA HIS A 260 -23.22 -45.94 -28.20
C HIS A 260 -23.50 -45.29 -26.83
N TYR A 261 -22.67 -45.60 -25.82
CA TYR A 261 -22.88 -45.13 -24.45
C TYR A 261 -21.77 -44.17 -24.02
N CYS A 262 -22.13 -43.07 -23.36
CA CYS A 262 -21.17 -42.13 -22.77
C CYS A 262 -21.26 -42.17 -21.24
N ILE A 263 -20.13 -42.47 -20.58
CA ILE A 263 -20.07 -42.54 -19.12
C ILE A 263 -20.26 -41.18 -18.44
N TRP A 264 -19.77 -40.10 -19.05
CA TRP A 264 -19.84 -38.76 -18.45
C TRP A 264 -21.21 -38.09 -18.64
N CYS A 265 -21.91 -38.41 -19.73
CA CYS A 265 -23.30 -37.99 -19.92
C CYS A 265 -24.29 -38.88 -19.15
N GLY A 266 -23.93 -40.14 -18.88
CA GLY A 266 -24.78 -41.11 -18.20
C GLY A 266 -25.95 -41.63 -19.05
N CYS A 267 -25.83 -41.59 -20.38
CA CYS A 267 -26.89 -41.97 -21.31
C CYS A 267 -26.40 -42.86 -22.47
N GLN A 268 -27.32 -43.68 -22.99
CA GLN A 268 -27.16 -44.48 -24.19
C GLN A 268 -27.85 -43.78 -25.37
N PHE A 269 -27.16 -43.68 -26.49
CA PHE A 269 -27.65 -43.10 -27.74
C PHE A 269 -28.14 -44.21 -28.69
N LYS A 270 -28.98 -43.86 -29.67
CA LYS A 270 -29.54 -44.86 -30.60
C LYS A 270 -28.49 -45.31 -31.60
N ASP A 271 -27.79 -44.35 -32.20
CA ASP A 271 -26.81 -44.56 -33.25
C ASP A 271 -25.51 -43.80 -32.95
N TYR A 272 -24.42 -44.24 -33.59
CA TYR A 272 -23.10 -43.62 -33.46
C TYR A 272 -23.09 -42.13 -33.88
N ASP A 273 -23.89 -41.76 -34.88
CA ASP A 273 -23.98 -40.37 -35.36
C ASP A 273 -24.64 -39.44 -34.33
N GLU A 274 -25.66 -39.93 -33.61
CA GLU A 274 -26.33 -39.19 -32.51
C GLU A 274 -25.33 -38.99 -31.35
N LEU A 275 -24.55 -40.02 -31.03
CA LEU A 275 -23.51 -39.95 -30.00
C LEU A 275 -22.41 -38.93 -30.33
N ILE A 276 -22.01 -38.77 -31.59
CA ILE A 276 -21.00 -37.76 -31.96
C ILE A 276 -21.58 -36.35 -31.90
N MET A 277 -22.84 -36.17 -32.31
CA MET A 277 -23.48 -34.86 -32.38
C MET A 277 -23.82 -34.31 -30.99
N ASP A 278 -24.36 -35.16 -30.12
CA ASP A 278 -24.96 -34.74 -28.85
C ASP A 278 -23.99 -34.86 -27.66
N CYS A 279 -22.93 -35.65 -27.77
CA CYS A 279 -21.95 -35.83 -26.70
C CYS A 279 -20.78 -34.82 -26.82
N PRO A 280 -20.47 -34.04 -25.77
CA PRO A 280 -19.38 -33.05 -25.77
C PRO A 280 -17.98 -33.59 -26.10
N GLY A 281 -17.71 -34.87 -25.83
CA GLY A 281 -16.42 -35.49 -26.14
C GLY A 281 -16.28 -36.92 -25.63
N GLY A 282 -15.06 -37.44 -25.71
CA GLY A 282 -14.69 -38.78 -25.23
C GLY A 282 -13.91 -38.80 -23.93
N ASP A 283 -13.77 -37.65 -23.26
CA ASP A 283 -12.99 -37.48 -22.03
C ASP A 283 -13.78 -36.69 -20.99
N ARG A 284 -13.38 -36.83 -19.72
CA ARG A 284 -13.98 -36.11 -18.58
C ARG A 284 -13.91 -34.59 -18.73
N GLU A 285 -12.77 -34.08 -19.20
CA GLU A 285 -12.53 -32.64 -19.37
C GLU A 285 -13.51 -31.97 -20.34
N ALA A 286 -14.01 -32.73 -21.34
CA ALA A 286 -15.00 -32.24 -22.28
C ALA A 286 -16.38 -32.02 -21.64
N HIS A 287 -16.66 -32.66 -20.49
CA HIS A 287 -17.96 -32.65 -19.81
C HIS A 287 -17.95 -31.82 -18.51
N ASP A 288 -16.78 -31.59 -17.90
CA ASP A 288 -16.62 -30.78 -16.69
C ASP A 288 -16.95 -29.28 -16.90
N SER A 289 -17.17 -28.84 -18.15
CA SER A 289 -17.43 -27.43 -18.51
C SER A 289 -18.89 -26.97 -18.36
N ILE A 290 -19.80 -27.83 -17.90
CA ILE A 290 -21.25 -27.56 -17.87
C ILE A 290 -21.75 -27.01 -16.52
N ASP A 291 -20.94 -27.02 -15.46
CA ASP A 291 -21.34 -26.60 -14.10
C ASP A 291 -21.07 -25.11 -13.76
N GLU A 292 -20.77 -24.25 -14.74
CA GLU A 292 -20.72 -22.78 -14.54
C GLU A 292 -22.02 -22.12 -15.05
N GLY A 293 -23.11 -22.32 -14.32
CA GLY A 293 -24.41 -21.64 -14.52
C GLY A 293 -25.08 -21.26 -13.22
#